data_AF-A0A147H8Y5-F1
#
_entry.id   AF-A0A147H8Y5-F1
#
_cell.length_a   1.000
_cell.length_b   1.000
_cell.length_c   1.000
_cell.angle_alpha   90.00
_cell.angle_beta   90.00
_cell.angle_gamma   90.00
#
_symmetry.space_group_name_H-M   'P 1'
#
loop_
_entity.id
_entity.type
_entity.pdbx_description
1 polymer ?
#
loop_
_entity_poly.entity_id
_entity_poly.type
_entity_poly.pdbx_seq_one_letter_code
_entity_poly.pdbx_strand_id
1 'polypeptide(L)'
;MAAKAVNTSLTARNWLIGHRILAFEQQGKDRAAYGERLLPALAQRLAAAGLKRVDARELRRFRLFYSVYPQIRETLSPEWLAGPGAAALPAALARKEEMERFITQMSQEAGE
;
A
#
# COMPACT_ATOMS: atom_id res chain seq x y z
N MET A 1 -5.90 -12.81 25.18
CA MET A 1 -5.19 -11.65 24.57
C MET A 1 -5.00 -11.80 23.05
N ALA A 2 -6.01 -12.26 22.29
CA ALA A 2 -5.90 -12.40 20.83
C ALA A 2 -6.40 -11.16 20.07
N ALA A 3 -7.42 -10.47 20.58
CA ALA A 3 -8.04 -9.32 19.91
C ALA A 3 -7.10 -8.10 19.76
N LYS A 4 -6.19 -7.87 20.72
CA LYS A 4 -5.20 -6.78 20.64
C LYS A 4 -4.14 -7.04 19.55
N ALA A 5 -3.62 -8.27 19.45
CA ALA A 5 -2.63 -8.64 18.44
C ALA A 5 -3.19 -8.57 17.00
N VAL A 6 -4.47 -8.93 16.82
CA VAL A 6 -5.17 -8.82 15.53
C VAL A 6 -5.39 -7.35 15.14
N ASN A 7 -5.61 -6.46 16.10
CA ASN A 7 -5.80 -5.04 15.79
C ASN A 7 -4.47 -4.36 15.43
N THR A 8 -3.40 -4.64 16.18
CA THR A 8 -2.04 -4.13 15.87
C THR A 8 -1.61 -4.55 14.46
N SER A 9 -1.93 -5.78 14.06
CA SER A 9 -1.54 -6.26 12.74
C SER A 9 -2.25 -5.59 11.58
N LEU A 10 -3.54 -5.34 11.76
CA LEU A 10 -4.32 -4.60 10.79
C LEU A 10 -3.85 -3.14 10.70
N THR A 11 -3.61 -2.48 11.84
CA THR A 11 -3.12 -1.09 11.89
C THR A 11 -1.79 -0.95 11.16
N ALA A 12 -0.82 -1.81 11.47
CA ALA A 12 0.50 -1.72 10.88
C ALA A 12 0.51 -2.09 9.39
N ARG A 13 -0.27 -3.10 8.96
CA ARG A 13 -0.51 -3.39 7.53
C ARG A 13 -1.07 -2.17 6.81
N ASN A 14 -2.13 -1.56 7.34
CA ASN A 14 -2.79 -0.40 6.73
C ASN A 14 -1.82 0.79 6.63
N TRP A 15 -1.00 1.01 7.67
CA TRP A 15 0.03 2.04 7.69
C TRP A 15 1.10 1.80 6.60
N LEU A 16 1.60 0.56 6.48
CA LEU A 16 2.60 0.18 5.47
C LEU A 16 2.06 0.34 4.04
N ILE A 17 0.79 -0.03 3.80
CA ILE A 17 0.15 0.20 2.51
C ILE A 17 0.12 1.70 2.20
N GLY A 18 -0.23 2.54 3.18
CA GLY A 18 -0.20 4.00 3.07
C GLY A 18 1.17 4.55 2.71
N HIS A 19 2.23 4.06 3.38
CA HIS A 19 3.62 4.41 3.10
C HIS A 19 3.99 4.13 1.64
N ARG A 20 3.64 2.93 1.14
CA ARG A 20 3.94 2.51 -0.24
C ARG A 20 3.20 3.36 -1.27
N ILE A 21 1.93 3.69 -1.02
CA ILE A 21 1.15 4.59 -1.88
C ILE A 21 1.78 5.98 -1.93
N LEU A 22 2.23 6.53 -0.80
CA LEU A 22 2.86 7.86 -0.81
C LEU A 22 4.23 7.85 -1.49
N ALA A 23 5.05 6.83 -1.24
CA ALA A 23 6.34 6.66 -1.90
C ALA A 23 6.19 6.58 -3.43
N PHE A 24 5.13 5.92 -3.88
CA PHE A 24 4.74 5.85 -5.28
C PHE A 24 4.42 7.23 -5.87
N GLU A 25 3.55 8.01 -5.21
CA GLU A 25 3.13 9.34 -5.69
C GLU A 25 4.30 10.34 -5.74
N GLN A 26 5.34 10.10 -4.93
CA GLN A 26 6.57 10.89 -4.93
C GLN A 26 7.52 10.54 -6.07
N GLN A 27 7.48 9.31 -6.61
CA GLN A 27 8.36 8.84 -7.68
C GLN A 27 7.78 9.03 -9.10
N GLY A 28 6.46 9.18 -9.24
CA GLY A 28 5.80 9.41 -10.53
C GLY A 28 6.01 10.83 -11.06
N LYS A 29 6.65 10.97 -12.23
CA LYS A 29 6.84 12.26 -12.94
C LYS A 29 5.53 12.87 -13.46
N ASP A 30 4.46 12.08 -13.59
CA ASP A 30 3.18 12.51 -14.15
C ASP A 30 2.01 12.15 -13.21
N ARG A 31 1.78 13.03 -12.22
CA ARG A 31 0.82 12.82 -11.13
C ARG A 31 -0.64 12.96 -11.56
N ALA A 32 -0.92 13.68 -12.64
CA ALA A 32 -2.27 14.10 -12.98
C ALA A 32 -3.10 13.00 -13.65
N ALA A 33 -2.50 12.24 -14.58
CA ALA A 33 -3.22 11.21 -15.33
C ALA A 33 -3.29 9.85 -14.60
N TYR A 34 -2.18 9.43 -14.00
CA TYR A 34 -2.11 8.12 -13.34
C TYR A 34 -2.66 8.16 -11.90
N GLY A 35 -2.56 9.29 -11.19
CA GLY A 35 -2.96 9.40 -9.77
C GLY A 35 -4.42 9.03 -9.49
N GLU A 36 -5.33 9.35 -10.43
CA GLU A 36 -6.76 8.99 -10.33
C GLU A 36 -7.01 7.48 -10.58
N ARG A 37 -6.19 6.83 -11.43
CA ARG A 37 -6.31 5.39 -11.75
C ARG A 37 -5.50 4.49 -10.80
N LEU A 38 -4.52 5.04 -10.09
CA LEU A 38 -3.64 4.34 -9.15
C LEU A 38 -4.41 3.52 -8.12
N LEU A 39 -5.29 4.20 -7.36
CA LEU A 39 -5.97 3.58 -6.22
C LEU A 39 -6.99 2.52 -6.67
N PRO A 40 -7.81 2.73 -7.71
CA PRO A 40 -8.64 1.68 -8.28
C PRO A 40 -7.83 0.45 -8.75
N ALA A 41 -6.72 0.65 -9.45
CA ALA A 41 -5.92 -0.45 -9.98
C ALA A 41 -5.18 -1.22 -8.87
N LEU A 42 -4.65 -0.51 -7.86
CA LEU A 42 -4.11 -1.14 -6.65
C LEU A 42 -5.18 -1.93 -5.91
N ALA A 43 -6.39 -1.37 -5.76
CA ALA A 43 -7.47 -2.04 -5.06
C ALA A 43 -7.83 -3.39 -5.71
N GLN A 44 -7.93 -3.42 -7.03
CA GLN A 44 -8.17 -4.66 -7.78
C GLN A 44 -7.06 -5.69 -7.57
N ARG A 45 -5.79 -5.29 -7.67
CA ARG A 45 -4.65 -6.20 -7.47
C ARG A 45 -4.58 -6.74 -6.05
N LEU A 46 -4.79 -5.89 -5.05
CA LEU A 46 -4.78 -6.31 -3.64
C LEU A 46 -5.94 -7.27 -3.36
N ALA A 47 -7.13 -6.97 -3.88
CA ALA A 47 -8.28 -7.87 -3.76
C ALA A 47 -8.02 -9.23 -4.44
N ALA A 48 -7.43 -9.23 -5.64
CA ALA A 48 -7.03 -10.46 -6.35
C ALA A 48 -5.97 -11.26 -5.58
N ALA A 49 -5.11 -10.59 -4.81
CA ALA A 49 -4.16 -11.24 -3.90
C ALA A 49 -4.80 -11.73 -2.58
N GLY A 50 -6.13 -11.71 -2.46
CA GLY A 50 -6.87 -12.22 -1.31
C GLY A 50 -6.97 -11.24 -0.13
N LEU A 51 -6.54 -9.99 -0.29
CA LEU A 51 -6.65 -9.00 0.78
C LEU A 51 -8.08 -8.48 0.90
N LYS A 52 -8.57 -8.44 2.13
CA LYS A 52 -9.88 -7.85 2.46
C LYS A 52 -9.74 -6.37 2.81
N ARG A 53 -10.83 -5.61 2.59
CA ARG A 53 -10.94 -4.16 2.88
C ARG A 53 -9.85 -3.32 2.21
N VAL A 54 -9.68 -3.48 0.90
CA VAL A 54 -8.65 -2.80 0.09
C VAL A 54 -9.25 -2.06 -1.11
N ASP A 55 -10.50 -1.61 -1.01
CA ASP A 55 -11.09 -0.76 -2.05
C ASP A 55 -10.39 0.60 -2.14
N ALA A 56 -10.61 1.34 -3.23
CA ALA A 56 -9.97 2.63 -3.45
C ALA A 56 -10.19 3.64 -2.30
N ARG A 57 -11.35 3.59 -1.61
CA ARG A 57 -11.65 4.46 -0.47
C ARG A 57 -10.87 4.06 0.77
N GLU A 58 -10.66 2.76 1.02
CA GLU A 58 -9.75 2.28 2.06
C GLU A 58 -8.30 2.65 1.74
N LEU A 59 -7.85 2.52 0.48
CA LEU A 59 -6.50 2.92 0.10
C LEU A 59 -6.24 4.43 0.28
N ARG A 60 -7.23 5.29 -0.02
CA ARG A 60 -7.17 6.72 0.31
C ARG A 60 -6.98 6.95 1.81
N ARG A 61 -7.69 6.18 2.65
CA ARG A 61 -7.58 6.24 4.11
C ARG A 61 -6.21 5.76 4.59
N PHE A 62 -5.67 4.70 4.01
CA PHE A 62 -4.34 4.19 4.35
C PHE A 62 -3.25 5.21 3.99
N ARG A 63 -3.33 5.81 2.80
CA ARG A 63 -2.44 6.90 2.38
C ARG A 63 -2.49 8.05 3.38
N LEU A 64 -3.70 8.53 3.72
CA LEU A 64 -3.87 9.59 4.70
C LEU A 64 -3.32 9.20 6.08
N PHE A 65 -3.58 7.97 6.52
CA PHE A 65 -3.10 7.46 7.80
C PHE A 65 -1.57 7.52 7.89
N TYR A 66 -0.86 7.10 6.85
CA TYR A 66 0.59 7.25 6.79
C TYR A 66 1.02 8.72 6.79
N SER A 67 0.40 9.57 5.96
CA SER A 67 0.75 10.98 5.85
C SER A 67 0.58 11.76 7.16
N VAL A 68 -0.43 11.41 7.97
CA VAL A 68 -0.69 12.06 9.27
C VAL A 68 0.22 11.50 10.37
N TYR A 69 0.59 10.22 10.29
CA TYR A 69 1.35 9.54 11.35
C TYR A 69 2.62 8.84 10.85
N PRO A 70 3.56 9.55 10.17
CA PRO A 70 4.79 8.94 9.68
C PRO A 70 5.71 8.39 10.78
N GLN A 71 5.57 8.88 12.02
CA GLN A 71 6.34 8.47 13.20
C GLN A 71 5.97 7.07 13.73
N ILE A 72 4.85 6.47 13.32
CA ILE A 72 4.42 5.14 13.81
C ILE A 72 5.46 4.05 13.50
N ARG A 73 6.29 4.21 12.47
CA ARG A 73 7.41 3.29 12.18
C ARG A 73 8.30 3.02 13.40
N GLU A 74 8.48 4.03 14.26
CA GLU A 74 9.39 3.98 15.41
C GLU A 74 8.78 3.20 16.58
N THR A 75 7.48 2.90 16.49
CA THR A 75 6.71 2.13 17.47
C THR A 75 6.46 0.68 17.02
N LEU A 76 6.75 0.35 15.76
CA LEU A 76 6.63 -1.02 15.25
C LEU A 76 7.85 -1.82 15.69
N SER A 77 7.62 -2.95 16.34
CA SER A 77 8.72 -3.80 16.78
C SER A 77 9.41 -4.46 15.57
N PRO A 78 10.73 -4.72 15.63
CA PRO A 78 11.47 -5.39 14.55
C PRO A 78 10.87 -6.75 14.16
N GLU A 79 10.34 -7.49 15.13
CA GLU A 79 9.68 -8.79 14.92
C GLU A 79 8.40 -8.63 14.09
N TRP A 80 7.75 -7.48 14.20
CA TRP A 80 6.56 -7.15 13.42
C TRP A 80 6.89 -6.87 11.95
N LEU A 81 7.99 -6.17 11.72
CA LEU A 81 8.55 -5.92 10.39
C LEU A 81 9.10 -7.20 9.74
N ALA A 82 9.61 -8.13 10.54
CA ALA A 82 10.11 -9.43 10.08
C ALA A 82 9.04 -10.53 10.01
N GLY A 83 7.84 -10.29 10.57
CA GLY A 83 6.79 -11.29 10.76
C GLY A 83 5.74 -11.35 9.64
N PRO A 84 4.73 -12.24 9.78
CA PRO A 84 3.69 -12.45 8.77
C PRO A 84 2.86 -11.21 8.44
N GLY A 85 2.82 -10.23 9.35
CA GLY A 85 2.15 -8.95 9.14
C GLY A 85 2.77 -8.12 8.01
N ALA A 86 4.09 -8.18 7.85
CA ALA A 86 4.81 -7.59 6.73
C ALA A 86 4.79 -8.52 5.50
N ALA A 87 4.85 -9.85 5.68
CA ALA A 87 4.78 -10.84 4.60
C ALA A 87 3.40 -10.92 3.93
N ALA A 88 2.34 -10.46 4.59
CA ALA A 88 0.99 -10.35 4.03
C ALA A 88 0.81 -9.16 3.07
N LEU A 89 1.85 -8.34 2.87
CA LEU A 89 1.87 -7.37 1.79
C LEU A 89 2.04 -8.13 0.47
N PRO A 90 1.10 -8.00 -0.48
CA PRO A 90 1.23 -8.65 -1.77
C PRO A 90 2.55 -8.27 -2.44
N ALA A 91 3.10 -9.20 -3.23
CA ALA A 91 4.34 -8.98 -3.98
C ALA A 91 4.32 -7.64 -4.75
N ALA A 92 3.14 -7.30 -5.30
CA ALA A 92 2.84 -6.03 -5.95
C ALA A 92 3.19 -4.76 -5.15
N LEU A 93 3.13 -4.81 -3.81
CA LEU A 93 3.57 -3.71 -2.93
C LEU A 93 4.95 -3.94 -2.33
N ALA A 94 5.50 -5.16 -2.42
CA ALA A 94 6.66 -5.62 -1.65
C ALA A 94 8.00 -5.14 -2.22
N ARG A 95 8.19 -5.18 -3.56
CA ARG A 95 9.44 -4.78 -4.21
C ARG A 95 9.29 -3.54 -5.06
N LYS A 96 10.33 -2.69 -5.02
CA LYS A 96 10.40 -1.46 -5.82
C LYS A 96 10.30 -1.76 -7.32
N GLU A 97 10.96 -2.81 -7.83
CA GLU A 97 10.93 -3.13 -9.27
C GLU A 97 9.57 -3.68 -9.74
N GLU A 98 8.82 -4.38 -8.88
CA GLU A 98 7.47 -4.84 -9.22
C GLU A 98 6.48 -3.67 -9.26
N MET A 99 6.70 -2.67 -8.41
CA MET A 99 5.94 -1.43 -8.42
C MET A 99 6.24 -0.61 -9.66
N GLU A 100 7.52 -0.39 -10.00
CA GLU A 100 7.90 0.34 -11.22
C GLU A 100 7.34 -0.31 -12.48
N ARG A 101 7.41 -1.65 -12.58
CA ARG A 101 6.76 -2.39 -13.68
C ARG A 101 5.26 -2.15 -13.76
N PHE A 102 4.58 -2.06 -12.62
CA PHE A 102 3.15 -1.73 -12.58
C PHE A 102 2.86 -0.30 -13.04
N ILE A 103 3.72 0.66 -12.68
CA ILE A 103 3.63 2.05 -13.17
C ILE A 103 3.74 2.07 -14.68
N THR A 104 4.81 1.46 -15.20
CA THR A 104 5.09 1.44 -16.63
C THR A 104 3.94 0.80 -17.41
N GLN A 105 3.40 -0.32 -16.92
CA GLN A 105 2.25 -0.99 -17.55
C GLN A 105 1.03 -0.07 -17.64
N MET A 106 0.64 0.57 -16.53
CA MET A 106 -0.52 1.46 -16.51
C MET A 106 -0.32 2.76 -17.26
N SER A 107 0.92 3.28 -17.33
CA SER A 107 1.26 4.43 -18.18
C SER A 107 1.16 4.09 -19.67
N GLN A 108 1.41 2.84 -20.06
CA GLN A 108 1.22 2.38 -21.44
C GLN A 108 -0.27 2.18 -21.79
N GLU A 109 -1.07 1.65 -20.86
CA GLU A 109 -2.53 1.46 -21.04
C GLU A 109 -3.36 2.76 -20.98
N ALA A 110 -2.77 3.89 -20.61
CA ALA A 110 -3.44 5.19 -20.57
C ALA A 110 -3.24 6.02 -21.85
N GLY A 111 -2.41 5.53 -22.79
CA GLY A 111 -2.09 6.18 -24.07
C GLY A 111 -2.81 5.64 -25.30
N GLU A 112 -3.76 4.72 -25.13
CA GLU A 112 -4.67 4.19 -26.16
C GLU A 112 -6.11 4.63 -25.88
#